data_AF-A0A975NDN0-F1
#
_entry.id   AF-A0A975NDN0-F1
#
_cell.length_a   1.000
_cell.length_b   1.000
_cell.length_c   1.000
_cell.angle_alpha   90.00
_cell.angle_beta   90.00
_cell.angle_gamma   90.00
#
_symmetry.space_group_name_H-M   'P 1'
#
loop_
_entity.id
_entity.type
_entity.pdbx_description
1 polymer ?
#
loop_
_entity_poly.entity_id
_entity_poly.type
_entity_poly.pdbx_seq_one_letter_code
_entity_poly.pdbx_strand_id
1 'polypeptide(L)'
;MQKWRHAALSTCHTRDPELISKAGRNMATFILVHGTFARNAAWTSSNSPLCDRIRDAAREHGQPARFIAVEWSGKNLGQDRREAARSIVDKIKVSRAENPHEPIFLIGHSHGGSAIAYFLKNFPDWRDAVAGCAFLSTPFIAQRLRPLWAELLTALISVAGMLVFFLATVITAWTVAKFGWLDREGTALQAALAFATCCVAGAIAAIWVWIKVAPGIRKSLHESLARRIAESETADIPSEQHLFLRASGDEAAAVLGTNQFIAWSVARLVGFSSAVVLQTRRWLLNVYQSRAGRVALVLASILFAAWLNILFLLYFAVSRSAEQFVRDVFWKSWDFSGTGLGAAGAVVDWIVIALWPIFAFLFVGAVIYSLVLLLGLATGMLTLRLFGWMSYREAIFTDFSVEPVPYGYVNFVHIDWKDQGLDASGLSHSRTYLNPHALECLADWVSNKLGAGSRDSETQVSEHQL
;
A
#
# COMPACT_ATOMS: atom_id res chain seq x y z
N MET A 1 -4.14 -6.15 83.80
CA MET A 1 -4.74 -6.69 82.56
C MET A 1 -3.92 -6.14 81.41
N GLN A 2 -3.29 -6.87 80.49
CA GLN A 2 -3.38 -8.27 80.12
C GLN A 2 -2.02 -8.66 79.47
N LYS A 3 -1.37 -9.68 80.01
CA LYS A 3 -0.14 -10.31 79.50
C LYS A 3 -0.45 -11.07 78.21
N TRP A 4 0.36 -10.92 77.17
CA TRP A 4 0.45 -11.88 76.06
C TRP A 4 1.90 -12.28 75.80
N ARG A 5 2.04 -13.57 75.54
CA ARG A 5 3.23 -14.41 75.71
C ARG A 5 4.08 -14.45 74.44
N HIS A 6 5.39 -14.57 74.66
CA HIS A 6 6.37 -15.10 73.72
C HIS A 6 5.90 -16.46 73.14
N ALA A 7 5.92 -16.57 71.81
CA ALA A 7 5.88 -17.83 71.09
C ALA A 7 7.16 -17.95 70.24
N ALA A 8 7.70 -19.16 70.23
CA ALA A 8 9.05 -19.54 69.86
C ALA A 8 9.41 -19.24 68.39
N LEU A 9 10.62 -18.71 68.20
CA LEU A 9 11.33 -18.68 66.93
C LEU A 9 11.70 -20.11 66.52
N SER A 10 10.94 -20.66 65.57
CA SER A 10 11.31 -21.87 64.85
C SER A 10 12.49 -21.55 63.93
N THR A 11 13.55 -22.35 64.03
CA THR A 11 14.77 -22.27 63.24
C THR A 11 14.47 -22.45 61.76
N CYS A 12 14.33 -21.33 61.05
CA CYS A 12 14.27 -21.29 59.60
C CYS A 12 15.64 -21.72 59.06
N HIS A 13 15.70 -22.90 58.44
CA HIS A 13 16.84 -23.30 57.61
C HIS A 13 17.13 -22.18 56.61
N THR A 14 18.27 -21.53 56.78
CA THR A 14 18.91 -20.66 55.79
C THR A 14 19.13 -21.49 54.53
N ARG A 15 18.17 -21.46 53.61
CA ARG A 15 18.39 -21.92 52.24
C ARG A 15 19.54 -21.08 51.69
N ASP A 16 20.58 -21.77 51.24
CA ASP A 16 21.77 -21.16 50.64
C ASP A 16 21.37 -20.08 49.62
N PRO A 17 21.72 -18.79 49.85
CA PRO A 17 21.45 -17.72 48.89
C PRO A 17 22.04 -18.01 47.52
N GLU A 18 23.10 -18.82 47.47
CA GLU A 18 23.81 -19.20 46.26
C GLU A 18 22.99 -20.13 45.34
N LEU A 19 22.20 -21.05 45.92
CA LEU A 19 21.34 -21.98 45.18
C LEU A 19 20.11 -21.27 44.58
N ILE A 20 19.57 -20.26 45.27
CA ILE A 20 18.48 -19.42 44.75
C ILE A 20 19.00 -18.51 43.62
N SER A 21 20.25 -18.06 43.70
CA SER A 21 20.85 -17.22 42.64
C SER A 21 21.16 -17.98 41.35
N LYS A 22 21.37 -19.31 41.38
CA LYS A 22 21.58 -20.13 40.18
C LYS A 22 20.28 -20.56 39.50
N ALA A 23 19.22 -20.85 40.26
CA ALA A 23 17.94 -21.29 39.72
C ALA A 23 17.18 -20.19 38.95
N GLY A 24 17.42 -18.91 39.26
CA GLY A 24 16.81 -17.77 38.56
C GLY A 24 17.47 -17.39 37.22
N ARG A 25 18.64 -17.95 36.86
CA ARG A 25 19.45 -17.42 35.75
C ARG A 25 19.14 -17.97 34.36
N ASN A 26 18.32 -19.02 34.23
CA ASN A 26 18.21 -19.76 32.97
C ASN A 26 16.78 -19.84 32.41
N MET A 27 15.89 -18.87 32.68
CA MET A 27 14.56 -18.87 32.06
C MET A 27 14.64 -18.39 30.60
N ALA A 28 13.83 -18.96 29.70
CA ALA A 28 13.64 -18.47 28.35
C ALA A 28 12.25 -17.82 28.22
N THR A 29 12.19 -16.59 27.69
CA THR A 29 10.93 -15.86 27.51
C THR A 29 10.47 -15.89 26.07
N PHE A 30 9.21 -16.24 25.84
CA PHE A 30 8.57 -16.33 24.54
C PHE A 30 7.42 -15.33 24.48
N ILE A 31 7.58 -14.30 23.64
CA ILE A 31 6.58 -13.26 23.42
C ILE A 31 5.75 -13.65 22.19
N LEU A 32 4.44 -13.86 22.41
CA LEU A 32 3.51 -14.36 21.41
C LEU A 32 2.63 -13.23 20.86
N VAL A 33 2.55 -13.10 19.54
CA VAL A 33 1.82 -12.02 18.86
C VAL A 33 0.76 -12.61 17.93
N HIS A 34 -0.51 -12.46 18.33
CA HIS A 34 -1.65 -12.98 17.58
C HIS A 34 -1.90 -12.22 16.26
N GLY A 35 -2.54 -12.88 15.29
CA GLY A 35 -2.98 -12.28 14.02
C GLY A 35 -4.17 -11.33 14.14
N THR A 36 -4.65 -10.83 13.01
CA THR A 36 -5.85 -9.97 12.96
C THR A 36 -7.10 -10.71 13.46
N PHE A 37 -7.98 -9.98 14.16
CA PHE A 37 -9.26 -10.49 14.70
C PHE A 37 -9.15 -11.66 15.68
N ALA A 38 -7.95 -11.99 16.16
CA ALA A 38 -7.67 -13.13 17.03
C ALA A 38 -7.26 -12.68 18.45
N ARG A 39 -7.97 -11.70 19.03
CA ARG A 39 -7.71 -11.32 20.43
C ARG A 39 -7.92 -12.53 21.33
N ASN A 40 -6.99 -12.79 22.24
CA ASN A 40 -6.98 -13.98 23.09
C ASN A 40 -6.99 -15.29 22.28
N ALA A 41 -6.23 -15.34 21.17
CA ALA A 41 -6.11 -16.55 20.37
C ALA A 41 -5.71 -17.74 21.25
N ALA A 42 -6.41 -18.87 21.14
CA ALA A 42 -6.18 -20.03 21.99
C ALA A 42 -4.71 -20.52 21.94
N TRP A 43 -4.03 -20.35 20.80
CA TRP A 43 -2.63 -20.74 20.64
C TRP A 43 -1.65 -19.89 21.47
N THR A 44 -2.03 -18.67 21.88
CA THR A 44 -1.19 -17.83 22.75
C THR A 44 -1.38 -18.14 24.23
N SER A 45 -2.31 -19.04 24.58
CA SER A 45 -2.48 -19.50 25.95
C SER A 45 -1.30 -20.37 26.36
N SER A 46 -0.91 -20.31 27.64
CA SER A 46 0.23 -21.07 28.15
C SER A 46 0.05 -22.59 28.01
N ASN A 47 -1.18 -23.10 28.01
CA ASN A 47 -1.52 -24.51 27.84
C ASN A 47 -1.87 -24.89 26.39
N SER A 48 -1.44 -24.10 25.40
CA SER A 48 -1.66 -24.43 23.99
C SER A 48 -0.66 -25.51 23.53
N PRO A 49 -1.01 -26.31 22.50
CA PRO A 49 -0.07 -27.30 21.93
C PRO A 49 1.28 -26.69 21.51
N LEU A 50 1.24 -25.46 20.97
CA LEU A 50 2.45 -24.72 20.61
C LEU A 50 3.31 -24.38 21.83
N CYS A 51 2.70 -23.84 22.89
CA CYS A 51 3.42 -23.49 24.11
C CYS A 51 3.94 -24.73 24.83
N ASP A 52 3.20 -25.84 24.82
CA ASP A 52 3.63 -27.10 25.41
C ASP A 52 4.87 -27.64 24.69
N ARG A 53 4.84 -27.72 23.35
CA ARG A 53 5.99 -28.23 22.58
C ARG A 53 7.24 -27.36 22.73
N ILE A 54 7.09 -26.03 22.75
CA ILE A 54 8.21 -25.09 22.99
C ILE A 54 8.76 -25.24 24.41
N ARG A 55 7.88 -25.41 25.41
CA ARG A 55 8.30 -25.60 26.80
C ARG A 55 9.14 -26.86 26.95
N ASP A 56 8.75 -27.93 26.30
CA ASP A 56 9.51 -29.19 26.31
C ASP A 56 10.89 -29.00 25.69
N ALA A 57 10.96 -28.35 24.51
CA ALA A 57 12.23 -28.02 23.85
C ALA A 57 13.16 -27.16 24.73
N ALA A 58 12.64 -26.12 25.38
CA ALA A 58 13.42 -25.28 26.28
C ALA A 58 13.90 -26.06 27.52
N ARG A 59 13.05 -26.94 28.05
CA ARG A 59 13.36 -27.77 29.23
C ARG A 59 14.48 -28.76 28.97
N GLU A 60 14.58 -29.31 27.76
CA GLU A 60 15.69 -30.17 27.33
C GLU A 60 17.05 -29.45 27.43
N HIS A 61 17.06 -28.13 27.30
CA HIS A 61 18.24 -27.27 27.48
C HIS A 61 18.37 -26.70 28.90
N GLY A 62 17.60 -27.22 29.87
CA GLY A 62 17.62 -26.76 31.25
C GLY A 62 17.05 -25.36 31.46
N GLN A 63 16.24 -24.87 30.50
CA GLN A 63 15.66 -23.53 30.54
C GLN A 63 14.13 -23.58 30.67
N PRO A 64 13.53 -23.25 31.83
CA PRO A 64 12.08 -23.15 31.91
C PRO A 64 11.55 -22.06 30.96
N ALA A 65 10.43 -22.34 30.28
CA ALA A 65 9.81 -21.41 29.36
C ALA A 65 8.75 -20.52 30.04
N ARG A 66 8.82 -19.21 29.80
CA ARG A 66 7.81 -18.22 30.17
C ARG A 66 7.13 -17.70 28.91
N PHE A 67 5.80 -17.66 28.90
CA PHE A 67 5.02 -17.17 27.76
C PHE A 67 4.33 -15.84 28.09
N ILE A 68 4.49 -14.85 27.21
CA ILE A 68 3.90 -13.52 27.35
C ILE A 68 3.13 -13.20 26.07
N ALA A 69 1.80 -13.12 26.13
CA ALA A 69 1.01 -12.65 25.00
C ALA A 69 1.08 -11.12 24.87
N VAL A 70 1.23 -10.63 23.65
CA VAL A 70 1.09 -9.20 23.32
C VAL A 70 -0.39 -8.90 23.09
N GLU A 71 -0.95 -8.07 23.98
CA GLU A 71 -2.28 -7.51 23.80
C GLU A 71 -2.20 -6.35 22.81
N TRP A 72 -2.88 -6.49 21.66
CA TRP A 72 -3.00 -5.39 20.70
C TRP A 72 -4.39 -5.42 20.06
N SER A 73 -4.71 -4.37 19.28
CA SER A 73 -6.07 -4.20 18.78
C SER A 73 -6.52 -5.31 17.83
N GLY A 74 -5.58 -6.00 17.16
CA GLY A 74 -5.86 -7.01 16.14
C GLY A 74 -6.58 -6.46 14.90
N LYS A 75 -6.67 -5.13 14.77
CA LYS A 75 -7.28 -4.49 13.61
C LYS A 75 -6.32 -4.54 12.43
N ASN A 76 -6.89 -4.62 11.23
CA ASN A 76 -6.11 -4.64 10.00
C ASN A 76 -5.70 -3.23 9.55
N LEU A 77 -4.99 -2.46 10.39
CA LEU A 77 -4.38 -1.18 10.02
C LEU A 77 -2.86 -1.26 10.23
N GLY A 78 -2.09 -0.54 9.40
CA GLY A 78 -0.63 -0.46 9.58
C GLY A 78 -0.23 0.23 10.91
N GLN A 79 -1.02 1.21 11.36
CA GLN A 79 -0.79 1.88 12.65
C GLN A 79 -0.89 0.91 13.84
N ASP A 80 -1.91 0.05 13.87
CA ASP A 80 -2.09 -0.92 14.95
C ASP A 80 -0.91 -1.90 15.05
N ARG A 81 -0.33 -2.30 13.91
CA ARG A 81 0.86 -3.15 13.88
C ARG A 81 2.10 -2.45 14.41
N ARG A 82 2.25 -1.14 14.15
CA ARG A 82 3.33 -0.32 14.73
C ARG A 82 3.15 -0.08 16.22
N GLU A 83 1.91 0.04 16.69
CA GLU A 83 1.60 0.10 18.12
C GLU A 83 1.92 -1.23 18.81
N ALA A 84 1.55 -2.36 18.19
CA ALA A 84 1.93 -3.70 18.66
C ALA A 84 3.47 -3.88 18.72
N ALA A 85 4.22 -3.32 17.75
CA ALA A 85 5.68 -3.30 17.78
C ALA A 85 6.24 -2.55 19.02
N ARG A 86 5.61 -1.45 19.43
CA ARG A 86 5.98 -0.76 20.68
C ARG A 86 5.64 -1.61 21.91
N SER A 87 4.48 -2.26 21.92
CA SER A 87 4.12 -3.17 23.00
C SER A 87 5.10 -4.34 23.13
N ILE A 88 5.66 -4.86 22.03
CA ILE A 88 6.75 -5.84 22.05
C ILE A 88 7.97 -5.27 22.80
N VAL A 89 8.41 -4.05 22.47
CA VAL A 89 9.53 -3.38 23.16
C VAL A 89 9.27 -3.26 24.66
N ASP A 90 8.06 -2.87 25.06
CA ASP A 90 7.72 -2.72 26.48
C ASP A 90 7.77 -4.07 27.22
N LYS A 91 7.34 -5.17 26.59
CA LYS A 91 7.47 -6.51 27.16
C LYS A 91 8.93 -6.96 27.26
N ILE A 92 9.76 -6.65 26.26
CA ILE A 92 11.21 -6.93 26.30
C ILE A 92 11.87 -6.16 27.44
N LYS A 93 11.54 -4.88 27.62
CA LYS A 93 12.08 -4.06 28.72
C LYS A 93 11.78 -4.66 30.09
N VAL A 94 10.52 -5.04 30.33
CA VAL A 94 10.12 -5.69 31.59
C VAL A 94 10.90 -6.99 31.79
N SER A 95 10.97 -7.81 30.74
CA SER A 95 11.68 -9.09 30.75
C SER A 95 13.17 -8.95 31.07
N ARG A 96 13.85 -7.98 30.43
CA ARG A 96 15.27 -7.68 30.67
C ARG A 96 15.54 -7.02 32.03
N ALA A 97 14.60 -6.23 32.55
CA ALA A 97 14.72 -5.65 33.89
C ALA A 97 14.65 -6.72 34.98
N GLU A 98 13.84 -7.76 34.78
CA GLU A 98 13.75 -8.90 35.68
C GLU A 98 14.96 -9.84 35.54
N ASN A 99 15.37 -10.16 34.32
CA ASN A 99 16.52 -11.02 34.04
C ASN A 99 17.36 -10.48 32.86
N PRO A 100 18.48 -9.77 33.12
CA PRO A 100 19.26 -9.11 32.07
C PRO A 100 19.82 -10.04 30.99
N HIS A 101 19.99 -11.33 31.26
CA HIS A 101 20.61 -12.30 30.36
C HIS A 101 19.63 -13.34 29.80
N GLU A 102 18.33 -13.25 30.11
CA GLU A 102 17.38 -14.26 29.62
C GLU A 102 17.25 -14.21 28.08
N PRO A 103 17.28 -15.36 27.39
CA PRO A 103 16.97 -15.40 25.96
C PRO A 103 15.50 -15.07 25.73
N ILE A 104 15.24 -14.13 24.81
CA ILE A 104 13.90 -13.67 24.46
C ILE A 104 13.60 -14.04 23.02
N PHE A 105 12.52 -14.77 22.79
CA PHE A 105 12.05 -15.17 21.47
C PHE A 105 10.75 -14.46 21.14
N LEU A 106 10.57 -14.08 19.88
CA LEU A 106 9.31 -13.53 19.37
C LEU A 106 8.66 -14.52 18.41
N ILE A 107 7.35 -14.78 18.57
CA ILE A 107 6.60 -15.68 17.70
C ILE A 107 5.32 -14.98 17.26
N GLY A 108 5.20 -14.74 15.96
CA GLY A 108 4.08 -13.98 15.40
C GLY A 108 3.33 -14.79 14.36
N HIS A 109 2.00 -14.81 14.48
CA HIS A 109 1.12 -15.42 13.48
C HIS A 109 0.49 -14.36 12.58
N SER A 110 0.43 -14.62 11.28
CA SER A 110 -0.21 -13.74 10.30
C SER A 110 0.33 -12.30 10.45
N HIS A 111 -0.56 -11.34 10.61
CA HIS A 111 -0.26 -9.92 10.84
C HIS A 111 0.44 -9.63 12.17
N GLY A 112 0.39 -10.53 13.15
CA GLY A 112 1.21 -10.47 14.35
C GLY A 112 2.70 -10.62 14.03
N GLY A 113 3.03 -11.43 13.03
CA GLY A 113 4.38 -11.46 12.47
C GLY A 113 4.76 -10.15 11.77
N SER A 114 3.83 -9.46 11.11
CA SER A 114 4.11 -8.13 10.56
C SER A 114 4.42 -7.10 11.65
N ALA A 115 3.84 -7.22 12.85
CA ALA A 115 4.21 -6.39 14.01
C ALA A 115 5.64 -6.69 14.49
N ILE A 116 6.06 -7.96 14.49
CA ILE A 116 7.46 -8.34 14.73
C ILE A 116 8.39 -7.74 13.67
N ALA A 117 8.01 -7.77 12.39
CA ALA A 117 8.80 -7.15 11.33
C ALA A 117 8.96 -5.64 11.54
N TYR A 118 7.90 -4.93 11.95
CA TYR A 118 8.02 -3.52 12.36
C TYR A 118 8.88 -3.32 13.60
N PHE A 119 8.88 -4.27 14.54
CA PHE A 119 9.77 -4.24 15.69
C PHE A 119 11.23 -4.29 15.25
N LEU A 120 11.60 -5.30 14.45
CA LEU A 120 12.96 -5.51 13.96
C LEU A 120 13.50 -4.30 13.17
N LYS A 121 12.61 -3.67 12.39
CA LYS A 121 12.96 -2.52 11.56
C LYS A 121 13.08 -1.21 12.34
N ASN A 122 12.14 -0.93 13.24
CA ASN A 122 12.03 0.40 13.86
C ASN A 122 12.73 0.51 15.22
N PHE A 123 13.16 -0.61 15.82
CA PHE A 123 13.79 -0.62 17.15
C PHE A 123 15.11 -1.41 17.13
N PRO A 124 16.13 -0.94 16.37
CA PRO A 124 17.41 -1.65 16.24
C PRO A 124 18.09 -1.92 17.59
N ASP A 125 18.00 -0.99 18.55
CA ASP A 125 18.58 -1.15 19.89
C ASP A 125 17.98 -2.32 20.68
N TRP A 126 16.73 -2.69 20.39
CA TRP A 126 16.03 -3.80 21.04
C TRP A 126 16.03 -5.07 20.22
N ARG A 127 16.29 -4.98 18.91
CA ARG A 127 16.43 -6.13 18.02
C ARG A 127 17.54 -7.04 18.51
N ASP A 128 18.70 -6.48 18.84
CA ASP A 128 19.86 -7.28 19.26
C ASP A 128 19.64 -7.91 20.67
N ALA A 129 18.58 -7.50 21.37
CA ALA A 129 18.15 -8.08 22.64
C ALA A 129 17.21 -9.30 22.48
N VAL A 130 16.87 -9.73 21.26
CA VAL A 130 16.10 -10.96 21.04
C VAL A 130 17.00 -12.09 20.51
N ALA A 131 16.79 -13.30 21.01
CA ALA A 131 17.51 -14.50 20.58
C ALA A 131 17.07 -14.98 19.19
N GLY A 132 15.82 -14.69 18.80
CA GLY A 132 15.30 -15.02 17.48
C GLY A 132 13.82 -14.69 17.31
N CYS A 133 13.37 -14.72 16.05
CA CYS A 133 11.98 -14.51 15.66
C CYS A 133 11.47 -15.67 14.79
N ALA A 134 10.24 -16.09 15.05
CA ALA A 134 9.49 -17.04 14.21
C ALA A 134 8.24 -16.38 13.63
N PHE A 135 8.06 -16.54 12.31
CA PHE A 135 6.98 -15.97 11.53
C PHE A 135 6.09 -17.10 10.99
N LEU A 136 4.86 -17.17 11.50
CA LEU A 136 3.89 -18.22 11.18
C LEU A 136 2.85 -17.66 10.20
N SER A 137 2.93 -18.06 8.93
CA SER A 137 2.03 -17.62 7.84
C SER A 137 1.93 -16.08 7.75
N THR A 138 3.06 -15.40 7.95
CA THR A 138 3.13 -13.94 7.97
C THR A 138 3.16 -13.34 6.55
N PRO A 139 2.28 -12.37 6.23
CA PRO A 139 2.41 -11.59 5.01
C PRO A 139 3.49 -10.51 5.17
N PHE A 140 4.48 -10.51 4.29
CA PHE A 140 5.50 -9.46 4.21
C PHE A 140 5.15 -8.47 3.11
N ILE A 141 5.02 -7.19 3.46
CA ILE A 141 4.65 -6.14 2.54
C ILE A 141 5.94 -5.61 1.90
N ALA A 142 6.07 -5.81 0.59
CA ALA A 142 7.10 -5.26 -0.27
C ALA A 142 6.52 -4.05 -1.01
N GLN A 143 7.21 -2.90 -0.99
CA GLN A 143 6.68 -1.67 -1.60
C GLN A 143 7.73 -0.89 -2.35
N ARG A 144 7.29 -0.27 -3.45
CA ARG A 144 8.12 0.68 -4.20
C ARG A 144 7.27 1.74 -4.85
N LEU A 145 7.90 2.85 -5.20
CA LEU A 145 7.26 3.88 -6.00
C LEU A 145 7.03 3.36 -7.43
N ARG A 146 5.85 3.61 -8.01
CA ARG A 146 5.56 3.19 -9.38
C ARG A 146 6.54 3.82 -10.35
N PRO A 147 7.04 3.07 -11.34
CA PRO A 147 7.64 3.68 -12.51
C PRO A 147 6.66 4.69 -13.10
N LEU A 148 7.14 5.88 -13.45
CA LEU A 148 6.32 6.93 -14.09
C LEU A 148 5.19 7.50 -13.20
N TRP A 149 5.30 7.42 -11.87
CA TRP A 149 4.29 8.01 -10.96
C TRP A 149 4.06 9.51 -11.20
N ALA A 150 5.08 10.26 -11.66
CA ALA A 150 4.98 11.69 -11.95
C ALA A 150 4.15 11.97 -13.20
N GLU A 151 4.28 11.11 -14.22
CA GLU A 151 3.44 11.10 -15.41
C GLU A 151 2.00 10.71 -15.07
N LEU A 152 1.81 9.74 -14.18
CA LEU A 152 0.49 9.37 -13.66
C LEU A 152 -0.19 10.56 -12.97
N LEU A 153 0.53 11.25 -12.08
CA LEU A 153 0.04 12.46 -11.42
C LEU A 153 -0.32 13.55 -12.44
N THR A 154 0.53 13.73 -13.45
CA THR A 154 0.27 14.67 -14.55
C THR A 154 -1.02 14.32 -15.27
N ALA A 155 -1.18 13.06 -15.66
CA ALA A 155 -2.36 12.59 -16.35
C ALA A 155 -3.62 12.78 -15.50
N LEU A 156 -3.58 12.46 -14.20
CA LEU A 156 -4.68 12.69 -13.26
C LEU A 156 -5.06 14.17 -13.18
N ILE A 157 -4.07 15.06 -13.04
CA ILE A 157 -4.30 16.51 -12.99
C ILE A 157 -4.88 17.01 -14.33
N SER A 158 -4.37 16.53 -15.46
CA SER A 158 -4.87 16.89 -16.79
C SER A 158 -6.31 16.44 -16.99
N VAL A 159 -6.66 15.21 -16.64
CA VAL A 159 -8.03 14.70 -16.71
C VAL A 159 -8.96 15.50 -15.80
N ALA A 160 -8.56 15.73 -14.55
CA ALA A 160 -9.34 16.56 -13.63
C ALA A 160 -9.53 17.98 -14.17
N GLY A 161 -8.47 18.59 -14.72
CA GLY A 161 -8.52 19.92 -15.34
C GLY A 161 -9.46 19.96 -16.55
N MET A 162 -9.42 18.95 -17.42
CA MET A 162 -10.33 18.83 -18.57
C MET A 162 -11.79 18.68 -18.12
N LEU A 163 -12.05 17.86 -17.09
CA LEU A 163 -13.40 17.69 -16.54
C LEU A 163 -13.94 18.97 -15.91
N VAL A 164 -13.11 19.68 -15.12
CA VAL A 164 -13.48 20.98 -14.54
C VAL A 164 -13.76 22.01 -15.64
N PHE A 165 -12.92 22.05 -16.68
CA PHE A 165 -13.12 22.94 -17.81
C PHE A 165 -14.41 22.63 -18.58
N PHE A 166 -14.68 21.35 -18.85
CA PHE A 166 -15.90 20.91 -19.49
C PHE A 166 -17.14 21.29 -18.66
N LEU A 167 -17.11 21.01 -17.35
CA LEU A 167 -18.20 21.36 -16.45
C LEU A 167 -18.43 22.88 -16.39
N ALA A 168 -17.36 23.66 -16.32
CA ALA A 168 -17.44 25.12 -16.37
C ALA A 168 -18.10 25.59 -17.67
N THR A 169 -17.69 25.02 -18.81
CA THR A 169 -18.28 25.33 -20.13
C THR A 169 -19.77 25.02 -20.16
N VAL A 170 -20.19 23.83 -19.69
CA VAL A 170 -21.61 23.44 -19.64
C VAL A 170 -22.41 24.36 -18.73
N ILE A 171 -21.90 24.69 -17.53
CA ILE A 171 -22.57 25.59 -16.59
C ILE A 171 -22.69 27.00 -17.17
N THR A 172 -21.62 27.53 -17.75
CA THR A 172 -21.62 28.84 -18.40
C THR A 172 -22.65 28.87 -19.53
N ALA A 173 -22.64 27.86 -20.39
CA ALA A 173 -23.57 27.77 -21.50
C ALA A 173 -25.03 27.70 -21.03
N TRP A 174 -25.33 26.83 -20.04
CA TRP A 174 -26.65 26.75 -19.42
C TRP A 174 -27.11 28.08 -18.81
N THR A 175 -26.20 28.78 -18.12
CA THR A 175 -26.47 30.09 -17.52
C THR A 175 -26.82 31.13 -18.59
N VAL A 176 -26.00 31.21 -19.64
CA VAL A 176 -26.20 32.13 -20.77
C VAL A 176 -27.56 31.91 -21.45
N ALA A 177 -27.93 30.66 -21.70
CA ALA A 177 -29.23 30.32 -22.26
C ALA A 177 -30.39 30.68 -21.32
N LYS A 178 -30.29 30.31 -20.04
CA LYS A 178 -31.36 30.53 -19.06
C LYS A 178 -31.70 32.01 -18.87
N PHE A 179 -30.71 32.90 -18.97
CA PHE A 179 -30.92 34.34 -18.80
C PHE A 179 -31.26 35.08 -20.09
N GLY A 180 -31.46 34.38 -21.22
CA GLY A 180 -31.79 34.99 -22.51
C GLY A 180 -30.67 35.92 -23.02
N TRP A 181 -29.44 35.69 -22.57
CA TRP A 181 -28.31 36.55 -22.95
C TRP A 181 -27.91 36.37 -24.41
N LEU A 182 -28.36 35.33 -25.10
CA LEU A 182 -28.13 35.15 -26.53
C LEU A 182 -29.19 35.82 -27.41
N ASP A 183 -30.34 36.20 -26.85
CA ASP A 183 -31.47 36.77 -27.61
C ASP A 183 -31.37 38.29 -27.83
N ARG A 184 -30.37 38.95 -27.24
CA ARG A 184 -30.14 40.39 -27.41
C ARG A 184 -29.12 40.64 -28.51
N GLU A 185 -29.37 41.61 -29.39
CA GLU A 185 -28.39 42.02 -30.39
C GLU A 185 -27.09 42.50 -29.72
N GLY A 186 -25.95 41.92 -30.11
CA GLY A 186 -24.60 42.30 -29.63
C GLY A 186 -24.07 41.55 -28.40
N THR A 187 -24.91 40.85 -27.63
CA THR A 187 -24.46 40.10 -26.43
C THR A 187 -23.77 38.78 -26.77
N ALA A 188 -24.04 38.19 -27.94
CA ALA A 188 -23.36 36.98 -28.41
C ALA A 188 -21.85 37.17 -28.57
N LEU A 189 -21.42 38.31 -29.14
CA LEU A 189 -20.01 38.65 -29.31
C LEU A 189 -19.33 38.87 -27.95
N GLN A 190 -20.02 39.53 -27.01
CA GLN A 190 -19.51 39.76 -25.65
C GLN A 190 -19.35 38.45 -24.88
N ALA A 191 -20.32 37.53 -24.99
CA ALA A 191 -20.24 36.21 -24.38
C ALA A 191 -19.09 35.37 -24.97
N ALA A 192 -18.91 35.41 -26.29
CA ALA A 192 -17.79 34.75 -26.97
C ALA A 192 -16.43 35.31 -26.52
N LEU A 193 -16.28 36.64 -26.44
CA LEU A 193 -15.05 37.29 -25.98
C LEU A 193 -14.75 37.00 -24.50
N ALA A 194 -15.77 37.00 -23.64
CA ALA A 194 -15.62 36.65 -22.23
C ALA A 194 -15.16 35.19 -22.07
N PHE A 195 -15.77 34.27 -22.81
CA PHE A 195 -15.39 32.86 -22.80
C PHE A 195 -13.96 32.65 -23.33
N ALA A 196 -13.59 33.29 -24.44
CA ALA A 196 -12.23 33.24 -24.97
C ALA A 196 -11.20 33.79 -23.96
N THR A 197 -11.52 34.89 -23.28
CA THR A 197 -10.67 35.47 -22.23
C THR A 197 -10.47 34.50 -21.07
N CYS A 198 -11.55 33.85 -20.60
CA CYS A 198 -11.47 32.81 -19.57
C CYS A 198 -10.59 31.62 -20.00
N CYS A 199 -10.65 31.21 -21.27
CA CYS A 199 -9.82 30.14 -21.80
C CYS A 199 -8.33 30.53 -21.81
N VAL A 200 -8.00 31.73 -22.29
CA VAL A 200 -6.61 32.22 -22.32
C VAL A 200 -6.07 32.38 -20.91
N ALA A 201 -6.83 32.99 -20.00
CA ALA A 201 -6.44 33.14 -18.60
C ALA A 201 -6.25 31.77 -17.92
N GLY A 202 -7.16 30.82 -18.17
CA GLY A 202 -7.06 29.45 -17.67
C GLY A 202 -5.82 28.71 -18.19
N ALA A 203 -5.49 28.86 -19.47
CA ALA A 203 -4.29 28.28 -20.07
C ALA A 203 -3.00 28.86 -19.48
N ILE A 204 -2.94 30.19 -19.31
CA ILE A 204 -1.79 30.87 -18.67
C ILE A 204 -1.64 30.39 -17.22
N ALA A 205 -2.74 30.33 -16.46
CA ALA A 205 -2.73 29.83 -15.10
C ALA A 205 -2.25 28.38 -15.02
N ALA A 206 -2.72 27.50 -15.91
CA ALA A 206 -2.31 26.10 -15.98
C ALA A 206 -0.80 25.97 -16.29
N ILE A 207 -0.28 26.74 -17.25
CA ILE A 207 1.15 26.78 -17.57
C ILE A 207 1.96 27.29 -16.38
N TRP A 208 1.51 28.34 -15.71
CA TRP A 208 2.18 28.89 -14.54
C TRP A 208 2.23 27.89 -13.38
N VAL A 209 1.10 27.25 -13.05
CA VAL A 209 1.02 26.16 -12.04
C VAL A 209 1.96 25.03 -12.41
N TRP A 210 1.99 24.62 -13.68
CA TRP A 210 2.86 23.55 -14.16
C TRP A 210 4.35 23.86 -14.02
N ILE A 211 4.76 25.10 -14.33
CA ILE A 211 6.18 25.48 -14.29
C ILE A 211 6.65 25.80 -12.86
N LYS A 212 5.83 26.50 -12.07
CA LYS A 212 6.25 27.03 -10.77
C LYS A 212 5.87 26.15 -9.59
N VAL A 213 4.67 25.57 -9.60
CA VAL A 213 4.10 24.89 -8.44
C VAL A 213 4.32 23.37 -8.53
N ALA A 214 4.13 22.77 -9.71
CA ALA A 214 4.20 21.32 -9.89
C ALA A 214 5.55 20.69 -9.47
N PRO A 215 6.73 21.29 -9.73
CA PRO A 215 8.00 20.70 -9.29
C PRO A 215 8.10 20.58 -7.77
N GLY A 216 7.66 21.61 -7.03
CA GLY A 216 7.65 21.61 -5.56
C GLY A 216 6.69 20.56 -5.01
N ILE A 217 5.47 20.48 -5.56
CA ILE A 217 4.50 19.44 -5.20
C ILE A 217 5.06 18.05 -5.47
N ARG A 218 5.67 17.83 -6.64
CA ARG A 218 6.26 16.52 -6.99
C ARG A 218 7.37 16.13 -6.03
N LYS A 219 8.29 17.03 -5.72
CA LYS A 219 9.38 16.75 -4.77
C LYS A 219 8.81 16.41 -3.39
N SER A 220 7.91 17.24 -2.87
CA SER A 220 7.27 17.01 -1.57
C SER A 220 6.50 15.69 -1.52
N LEU A 221 5.73 15.38 -2.58
CA LEU A 221 4.99 14.13 -2.67
C LEU A 221 5.92 12.93 -2.79
N HIS A 222 6.99 13.03 -3.57
CA HIS A 222 7.99 11.96 -3.71
C HIS A 222 8.64 11.66 -2.36
N GLU A 223 9.13 12.67 -1.65
CA GLU A 223 9.74 12.51 -0.32
C GLU A 223 8.74 11.94 0.69
N SER A 224 7.49 12.41 0.66
CA SER A 224 6.43 11.87 1.53
C SER A 224 6.10 10.42 1.22
N LEU A 225 6.04 10.04 -0.06
CA LEU A 225 5.76 8.66 -0.48
C LEU A 225 6.93 7.74 -0.16
N ALA A 226 8.17 8.16 -0.46
CA ALA A 226 9.38 7.40 -0.16
C ALA A 226 9.50 7.14 1.35
N ARG A 227 9.24 8.14 2.19
CA ARG A 227 9.21 7.98 3.64
C ARG A 227 8.13 6.99 4.07
N ARG A 228 6.92 7.11 3.52
CA ARG A 228 5.80 6.21 3.85
C ARG A 228 6.09 4.77 3.46
N ILE A 229 6.64 4.54 2.26
CA ILE A 229 7.10 3.23 1.79
C ILE A 229 8.12 2.66 2.78
N ALA A 230 9.15 3.45 3.12
CA ALA A 230 10.16 3.03 4.09
C ALA A 230 9.55 2.69 5.45
N GLU A 231 8.53 3.43 5.91
CA GLU A 231 7.83 3.16 7.17
C GLU A 231 6.87 1.96 7.12
N SER A 232 6.26 1.65 5.97
CA SER A 232 5.22 0.64 5.81
C SER A 232 5.74 -0.72 5.37
N GLU A 233 6.86 -0.75 4.65
CA GLU A 233 7.47 -1.98 4.13
C GLU A 233 7.97 -2.88 5.27
N THR A 234 7.53 -4.13 5.24
CA THR A 234 7.94 -5.17 6.21
C THR A 234 8.78 -6.28 5.59
N ALA A 235 8.96 -6.30 4.27
CA ALA A 235 9.84 -7.25 3.58
C ALA A 235 11.33 -6.91 3.75
N ASP A 236 11.66 -5.68 4.15
CA ASP A 236 13.01 -5.21 4.45
C ASP A 236 13.30 -5.38 5.95
N ILE A 237 13.59 -6.61 6.36
CA ILE A 237 14.08 -6.93 7.71
C ILE A 237 15.53 -7.45 7.65
N PRO A 238 16.31 -7.29 8.72
CA PRO A 238 17.70 -7.77 8.79
C PRO A 238 17.80 -9.27 8.48
N SER A 239 18.87 -9.67 7.79
CA SER A 239 19.16 -11.06 7.48
C SER A 239 19.73 -11.78 8.72
N GLU A 240 18.86 -12.09 9.67
CA GLU A 240 19.17 -12.93 10.82
C GLU A 240 18.57 -14.32 10.66
N GLN A 241 18.96 -15.26 11.52
CA GLN A 241 18.43 -16.63 11.53
C GLN A 241 17.02 -16.68 12.13
N HIS A 242 16.08 -16.07 11.43
CA HIS A 242 14.65 -16.17 11.69
C HIS A 242 14.08 -17.48 11.12
N LEU A 243 13.01 -17.97 11.73
CA LEU A 243 12.23 -19.10 11.22
C LEU A 243 10.99 -18.59 10.48
N PHE A 244 10.81 -19.01 9.23
CA PHE A 244 9.61 -18.71 8.46
C PHE A 244 8.86 -20.01 8.18
N LEU A 245 7.62 -20.09 8.66
CA LEU A 245 6.74 -21.26 8.52
C LEU A 245 5.49 -20.87 7.74
N ARG A 246 5.10 -21.68 6.75
CA ARG A 246 3.83 -21.49 6.04
C ARG A 246 3.14 -22.82 5.76
N ALA A 247 1.82 -22.84 5.83
CA ALA A 247 1.01 -23.99 5.44
C ALA A 247 0.65 -23.96 3.94
N SER A 248 0.73 -25.12 3.28
CA SER A 248 0.14 -25.31 1.95
C SER A 248 -1.37 -25.06 1.99
N GLY A 249 -1.96 -24.52 0.92
CA GLY A 249 -3.41 -24.26 0.91
C GLY A 249 -3.88 -23.15 1.84
N ASP A 250 -2.96 -22.33 2.37
CA ASP A 250 -3.27 -21.13 3.14
C ASP A 250 -4.26 -20.23 2.37
N GLU A 251 -5.52 -20.19 2.84
CA GLU A 251 -6.60 -19.50 2.16
C GLU A 251 -6.37 -17.99 2.14
N ALA A 252 -5.70 -17.47 3.18
CA ALA A 252 -5.25 -16.09 3.17
C ALA A 252 -4.30 -15.91 1.99
N ALA A 253 -3.25 -16.74 1.85
CA ALA A 253 -2.35 -16.70 0.69
C ALA A 253 -3.08 -16.66 -0.65
N ALA A 254 -4.08 -17.52 -0.83
CA ALA A 254 -4.84 -17.65 -2.08
C ALA A 254 -5.64 -16.38 -2.39
N VAL A 255 -6.33 -15.81 -1.39
CA VAL A 255 -7.05 -14.54 -1.52
C VAL A 255 -6.08 -13.40 -1.82
N LEU A 256 -4.93 -13.36 -1.13
CA LEU A 256 -3.90 -12.35 -1.34
C LEU A 256 -3.31 -12.45 -2.76
N GLY A 257 -3.00 -13.65 -3.22
CA GLY A 257 -2.47 -13.91 -4.57
C GLY A 257 -3.48 -13.56 -5.66
N THR A 258 -4.76 -13.88 -5.48
CA THR A 258 -5.83 -13.51 -6.43
C THR A 258 -5.95 -12.00 -6.56
N ASN A 259 -5.95 -11.28 -5.44
CA ASN A 259 -6.02 -9.82 -5.46
C ASN A 259 -4.76 -9.19 -6.07
N GLN A 260 -3.58 -9.76 -5.79
CA GLN A 260 -2.33 -9.31 -6.40
C GLN A 260 -2.33 -9.54 -7.91
N PHE A 261 -2.89 -10.66 -8.39
CA PHE A 261 -3.05 -10.92 -9.81
C PHE A 261 -3.98 -9.91 -10.49
N ILE A 262 -5.11 -9.57 -9.86
CA ILE A 262 -6.04 -8.54 -10.35
C ILE A 262 -5.33 -7.18 -10.39
N ALA A 263 -4.67 -6.79 -9.29
CA ALA A 263 -3.95 -5.52 -9.21
C ALA A 263 -2.83 -5.43 -10.26
N TRP A 264 -2.07 -6.51 -10.44
CA TRP A 264 -1.03 -6.61 -11.47
C TRP A 264 -1.60 -6.50 -12.89
N SER A 265 -2.70 -7.20 -13.17
CA SER A 265 -3.37 -7.16 -14.48
C SER A 265 -3.81 -5.74 -14.83
N VAL A 266 -4.42 -5.04 -13.87
CA VAL A 266 -4.83 -3.65 -14.09
C VAL A 266 -3.63 -2.71 -14.19
N ALA A 267 -2.59 -2.92 -13.38
CA ALA A 267 -1.34 -2.16 -13.50
C ALA A 267 -0.69 -2.35 -14.88
N ARG A 268 -0.77 -3.55 -15.47
CA ARG A 268 -0.30 -3.81 -16.85
C ARG A 268 -1.13 -3.06 -17.90
N LEU A 269 -2.46 -3.00 -17.75
CA LEU A 269 -3.33 -2.21 -18.64
C LEU A 269 -3.03 -0.71 -18.54
N VAL A 270 -2.83 -0.19 -17.32
CA VAL A 270 -2.42 1.20 -17.09
C VAL A 270 -1.02 1.45 -17.66
N GLY A 271 -0.09 0.52 -17.49
CA GLY A 271 1.28 0.61 -18.00
C GLY A 271 1.33 0.63 -19.52
N PHE A 272 0.57 -0.25 -20.19
CA PHE A 272 0.41 -0.24 -21.66
C PHE A 272 -0.13 1.10 -22.15
N SER A 273 -1.21 1.59 -21.52
CA SER A 273 -1.80 2.86 -21.89
C SER A 273 -0.85 4.04 -21.66
N SER A 274 -0.10 4.02 -20.55
CA SER A 274 0.93 5.01 -20.24
C SER A 274 2.07 4.97 -21.25
N ALA A 275 2.47 3.79 -21.73
CA ALA A 275 3.49 3.64 -22.76
C ALA A 275 3.05 4.27 -24.09
N VAL A 276 1.79 4.09 -24.49
CA VAL A 276 1.20 4.76 -25.67
C VAL A 276 1.25 6.28 -25.49
N VAL A 277 0.79 6.79 -24.35
CA VAL A 277 0.83 8.23 -24.05
C VAL A 277 2.26 8.78 -24.05
N LEU A 278 3.21 8.03 -23.48
CA LEU A 278 4.62 8.40 -23.48
C LEU A 278 5.22 8.42 -24.88
N GLN A 279 4.88 7.44 -25.71
CA GLN A 279 5.35 7.39 -27.09
C GLN A 279 4.82 8.59 -27.87
N THR A 280 3.53 8.91 -27.74
CA THR A 280 2.92 10.12 -28.31
C THR A 280 3.62 11.38 -27.81
N ARG A 281 3.88 11.48 -26.49
CA ARG A 281 4.60 12.61 -25.90
C ARG A 281 6.02 12.73 -26.46
N ARG A 282 6.78 11.64 -26.58
CA ARG A 282 8.13 11.64 -27.16
C ARG A 282 8.10 12.12 -28.60
N TRP A 283 7.14 11.65 -29.40
CA TRP A 283 6.94 12.11 -30.76
C TRP A 283 6.63 13.62 -30.81
N LEU A 284 5.71 14.10 -29.98
CA LEU A 284 5.38 15.54 -29.87
C LEU A 284 6.59 16.37 -29.43
N LEU A 285 7.40 15.87 -28.48
CA LEU A 285 8.62 16.54 -28.04
C LEU A 285 9.67 16.61 -29.15
N ASN A 286 9.83 15.55 -29.95
CA ASN A 286 10.74 15.56 -31.10
C ASN A 286 10.30 16.60 -32.14
N VAL A 287 8.99 16.71 -32.42
CA VAL A 287 8.45 17.78 -33.26
C VAL A 287 8.73 19.16 -32.65
N TYR A 288 8.49 19.31 -31.33
CA TYR A 288 8.70 20.53 -30.56
C TYR A 288 10.17 20.99 -30.47
N GLN A 289 11.16 20.11 -30.68
CA GLN A 289 12.56 20.54 -30.66
C GLN A 289 12.91 21.48 -31.84
N SER A 290 12.24 21.32 -32.99
CA SER A 290 12.43 22.21 -34.14
C SER A 290 11.64 23.52 -33.97
N ARG A 291 12.17 24.66 -34.47
CA ARG A 291 11.43 25.95 -34.45
C ARG A 291 10.14 25.86 -35.26
N ALA A 292 10.20 25.26 -36.45
CA ALA A 292 9.03 25.05 -37.31
C ALA A 292 7.97 24.17 -36.63
N GLY A 293 8.39 23.07 -35.98
CA GLY A 293 7.48 22.19 -35.26
C GLY A 293 6.85 22.83 -34.02
N ARG A 294 7.54 23.74 -33.32
CA ARG A 294 6.93 24.56 -32.25
C ARG A 294 5.81 25.43 -32.78
N VAL A 295 6.09 26.17 -33.85
CA VAL A 295 5.09 27.04 -34.49
C VAL A 295 3.91 26.18 -34.98
N ALA A 296 4.19 25.06 -35.65
CA ALA A 296 3.17 24.14 -36.12
C ALA A 296 2.30 23.56 -34.99
N LEU A 297 2.90 23.11 -33.88
CA LEU A 297 2.16 22.58 -32.73
C LEU A 297 1.31 23.65 -32.03
N VAL A 298 1.84 24.87 -31.87
CA VAL A 298 1.09 25.99 -31.29
C VAL A 298 -0.09 26.36 -32.20
N LEU A 299 0.15 26.51 -33.51
CA LEU A 299 -0.92 26.79 -34.48
C LEU A 299 -1.95 25.67 -34.52
N ALA A 300 -1.53 24.41 -34.56
CA ALA A 300 -2.44 23.26 -34.53
C ALA A 300 -3.28 23.24 -33.24
N SER A 301 -2.69 23.56 -32.08
CA SER A 301 -3.41 23.63 -30.81
C SER A 301 -4.42 24.78 -30.79
N ILE A 302 -4.04 25.96 -31.29
CA ILE A 302 -4.93 27.13 -31.39
C ILE A 302 -6.09 26.83 -32.35
N LEU A 303 -5.80 26.28 -33.52
CA LEU A 303 -6.81 25.91 -34.52
C LEU A 303 -7.75 24.84 -33.99
N PHE A 304 -7.23 23.81 -33.33
CA PHE A 304 -8.04 22.77 -32.73
C PHE A 304 -8.93 23.30 -31.60
N ALA A 305 -8.40 24.16 -30.71
CA ALA A 305 -9.19 24.78 -29.65
C ALA A 305 -10.26 25.73 -30.21
N ALA A 306 -9.93 26.55 -31.20
CA ALA A 306 -10.88 27.43 -31.88
C ALA A 306 -11.98 26.62 -32.57
N TRP A 307 -11.62 25.56 -33.30
CA TRP A 307 -12.56 24.63 -33.92
C TRP A 307 -13.50 24.00 -32.89
N LEU A 308 -12.95 23.47 -31.80
CA LEU A 308 -13.72 22.87 -30.72
C LEU A 308 -14.72 23.89 -30.13
N ASN A 309 -14.28 25.12 -29.88
CA ASN A 309 -15.13 26.17 -29.32
C ASN A 309 -16.25 26.59 -30.27
N ILE A 310 -15.95 26.78 -31.56
CA ILE A 310 -16.96 27.10 -32.58
C ILE A 310 -18.00 25.98 -32.64
N LEU A 311 -17.54 24.73 -32.62
CA LEU A 311 -18.39 23.54 -32.60
C LEU A 311 -19.29 23.52 -31.36
N PHE A 312 -18.75 23.68 -30.15
CA PHE A 312 -19.55 23.74 -28.93
C PHE A 312 -20.56 24.90 -28.93
N LEU A 313 -20.16 26.11 -29.36
CA LEU A 313 -21.03 27.29 -29.39
C LEU A 313 -22.20 27.12 -30.39
N LEU A 314 -21.90 26.65 -31.60
CA LEU A 314 -22.92 26.41 -32.63
C LEU A 314 -23.92 25.35 -32.19
N TYR A 315 -23.44 24.26 -31.59
CA TYR A 315 -24.32 23.18 -31.15
C TYR A 315 -25.12 23.56 -29.92
N PHE A 316 -24.53 24.28 -28.98
CA PHE A 316 -25.26 24.75 -27.81
C PHE A 316 -26.36 25.77 -28.20
N ALA A 317 -26.08 26.65 -29.15
CA ALA A 317 -27.07 27.61 -29.65
C ALA A 317 -28.27 26.94 -30.35
N VAL A 318 -28.09 25.76 -30.93
CA VAL A 318 -29.12 25.05 -31.69
C VAL A 318 -29.79 23.92 -30.90
N SER A 319 -29.10 23.34 -29.90
CA SER A 319 -29.63 22.24 -29.09
C SER A 319 -30.68 22.74 -28.10
N ARG A 320 -31.88 22.13 -28.12
CA ARG A 320 -32.95 22.46 -27.17
C ARG A 320 -32.84 21.70 -25.84
N SER A 321 -32.05 20.64 -25.81
CA SER A 321 -31.84 19.77 -24.64
C SER A 321 -30.44 19.15 -24.64
N ALA A 322 -29.99 18.70 -23.46
CA ALA A 322 -28.69 18.03 -23.33
C ALA A 322 -28.61 16.71 -24.11
N GLU A 323 -29.72 15.96 -24.20
CA GLU A 323 -29.80 14.75 -25.01
C GLU A 323 -29.63 15.07 -26.50
N GLN A 324 -30.34 16.11 -26.97
CA GLN A 324 -30.20 16.58 -28.34
C GLN A 324 -28.77 17.04 -28.62
N PHE A 325 -28.14 17.76 -27.67
CA PHE A 325 -26.74 18.16 -27.79
C PHE A 325 -25.81 16.94 -27.97
N VAL A 326 -25.93 15.91 -27.12
CA VAL A 326 -25.10 14.70 -27.22
C VAL A 326 -25.34 13.98 -28.55
N ARG A 327 -26.61 13.79 -28.95
CA ARG A 327 -26.95 13.16 -30.22
C ARG A 327 -26.40 13.95 -31.40
N ASP A 328 -26.53 15.27 -31.37
CA ASP A 328 -26.13 16.14 -32.47
C ASP A 328 -24.60 16.21 -32.57
N VAL A 329 -23.88 16.19 -31.44
CA VAL A 329 -22.41 16.10 -31.40
C VAL A 329 -21.90 14.74 -31.89
N PHE A 330 -22.50 13.62 -31.49
CA PHE A 330 -21.93 12.29 -31.80
C PHE A 330 -22.51 11.58 -33.02
N TRP A 331 -23.72 11.92 -33.46
CA TRP A 331 -24.50 11.09 -34.40
C TRP A 331 -25.00 11.82 -35.64
N LYS A 332 -25.11 13.15 -35.62
CA LYS A 332 -25.68 13.91 -36.74
C LYS A 332 -24.63 14.10 -37.84
N SER A 333 -25.00 13.81 -39.08
CA SER A 333 -24.21 14.18 -40.26
C SER A 333 -24.15 15.70 -40.36
N TRP A 334 -22.95 16.23 -40.22
CA TRP A 334 -22.63 17.66 -40.24
C TRP A 334 -22.86 18.20 -41.66
N ASP A 335 -23.94 18.96 -41.86
CA ASP A 335 -24.25 19.63 -43.13
C ASP A 335 -24.62 21.10 -42.85
N PHE A 336 -23.60 21.95 -42.84
CA PHE A 336 -23.71 23.40 -42.79
C PHE A 336 -23.86 24.01 -44.19
N SER A 337 -23.70 23.24 -45.26
CA SER A 337 -23.89 23.71 -46.64
C SER A 337 -25.34 24.15 -46.92
N GLY A 338 -26.32 23.57 -46.21
CA GLY A 338 -27.72 24.00 -46.23
C GLY A 338 -28.04 25.26 -45.43
N THR A 339 -27.07 25.82 -44.70
CA THR A 339 -27.23 27.09 -43.98
C THR A 339 -26.93 28.27 -44.91
N GLY A 340 -27.44 29.47 -44.59
CA GLY A 340 -27.17 30.69 -45.37
C GLY A 340 -25.70 31.13 -45.47
N LEU A 341 -24.76 30.32 -44.97
CA LEU A 341 -23.30 30.55 -45.01
C LEU A 341 -22.66 30.21 -46.36
N GLY A 342 -23.35 29.50 -47.26
CA GLY A 342 -22.87 29.21 -48.62
C GLY A 342 -21.51 28.48 -48.64
N ALA A 343 -20.56 28.98 -49.43
CA ALA A 343 -19.22 28.37 -49.58
C ALA A 343 -18.44 28.27 -48.25
N ALA A 344 -18.67 29.20 -47.31
CA ALA A 344 -18.05 29.14 -45.98
C ALA A 344 -18.59 27.95 -45.16
N GLY A 345 -19.89 27.63 -45.30
CA GLY A 345 -20.50 26.45 -44.68
C GLY A 345 -19.85 25.15 -45.16
N ALA A 346 -19.62 25.02 -46.48
CA ALA A 346 -18.93 23.86 -47.05
C ALA A 346 -17.50 23.70 -46.52
N VAL A 347 -16.74 24.79 -46.34
CA VAL A 347 -15.39 24.73 -45.73
C VAL A 347 -15.46 24.26 -44.29
N VAL A 348 -16.45 24.73 -43.51
CA VAL A 348 -16.66 24.26 -42.13
C VAL A 348 -16.99 22.77 -42.10
N ASP A 349 -17.87 22.30 -42.98
CA ASP A 349 -18.21 20.87 -43.11
C ASP A 349 -16.96 20.02 -43.36
N TRP A 350 -16.12 20.43 -44.32
CA TRP A 350 -14.87 19.73 -44.62
C TRP A 350 -13.91 19.67 -43.42
N ILE A 351 -13.72 20.79 -42.72
CA ILE A 351 -12.86 20.86 -41.54
C ILE A 351 -13.40 19.96 -40.42
N VAL A 352 -14.70 20.02 -40.17
CA VAL A 352 -15.38 19.19 -39.17
C VAL A 352 -15.21 17.71 -39.52
N ILE A 353 -15.53 17.30 -40.74
CA ILE A 353 -15.39 15.90 -41.20
C ILE A 353 -13.94 15.43 -41.07
N ALA A 354 -12.95 16.28 -41.40
CA ALA A 354 -11.54 15.93 -41.31
C ALA A 354 -11.02 15.82 -39.86
N LEU A 355 -11.43 16.74 -38.98
CA LEU A 355 -10.94 16.80 -37.59
C LEU A 355 -11.76 15.93 -36.63
N TRP A 356 -13.01 15.59 -36.98
CA TRP A 356 -13.90 14.82 -36.12
C TRP A 356 -13.37 13.44 -35.74
N PRO A 357 -12.81 12.62 -36.65
CA PRO A 357 -12.23 11.33 -36.27
C PRO A 357 -11.05 11.48 -35.30
N ILE A 358 -10.23 12.52 -35.47
CA ILE A 358 -9.11 12.82 -34.57
C ILE A 358 -9.64 13.20 -33.19
N PHE A 359 -10.63 14.10 -33.13
CA PHE A 359 -11.27 14.48 -31.88
C PHE A 359 -11.92 13.29 -31.20
N ALA A 360 -12.73 12.51 -31.91
CA ALA A 360 -13.40 11.33 -31.37
C ALA A 360 -12.38 10.33 -30.84
N PHE A 361 -11.30 10.06 -31.59
CA PHE A 361 -10.22 9.19 -31.14
C PHE A 361 -9.52 9.71 -29.88
N LEU A 362 -9.15 11.00 -29.83
CA LEU A 362 -8.49 11.60 -28.67
C LEU A 362 -9.41 11.65 -27.45
N PHE A 363 -10.68 12.02 -27.65
CA PHE A 363 -11.68 12.14 -26.60
C PHE A 363 -12.05 10.75 -26.05
N VAL A 364 -12.46 9.82 -26.92
CA VAL A 364 -12.80 8.45 -26.53
C VAL A 364 -11.58 7.77 -25.92
N GLY A 365 -10.40 7.95 -26.52
CA GLY A 365 -9.14 7.45 -25.97
C GLY A 365 -8.84 8.02 -24.58
N ALA A 366 -9.03 9.32 -24.36
CA ALA A 366 -8.86 9.95 -23.05
C ALA A 366 -9.89 9.47 -22.03
N VAL A 367 -11.16 9.27 -22.44
CA VAL A 367 -12.22 8.71 -21.58
C VAL A 367 -11.91 7.27 -21.20
N ILE A 368 -11.59 6.40 -22.17
CA ILE A 368 -11.20 5.01 -21.92
C ILE A 368 -9.98 4.97 -21.01
N TYR A 369 -8.95 5.77 -21.30
CA TYR A 369 -7.77 5.84 -20.45
C TYR A 369 -8.10 6.29 -19.02
N SER A 370 -8.96 7.29 -18.87
CA SER A 370 -9.43 7.76 -17.56
C SER A 370 -10.21 6.68 -16.82
N LEU A 371 -11.06 5.92 -17.51
CA LEU A 371 -11.81 4.80 -16.93
C LEU A 371 -10.88 3.67 -16.50
N VAL A 372 -9.91 3.28 -17.33
CA VAL A 372 -8.89 2.27 -16.99
C VAL A 372 -8.07 2.73 -15.78
N LEU A 373 -7.70 4.01 -15.76
CA LEU A 373 -7.00 4.61 -14.64
C LEU A 373 -7.83 4.56 -13.37
N LEU A 374 -9.07 5.06 -13.40
CA LEU A 374 -9.99 5.07 -12.25
C LEU A 374 -10.27 3.66 -11.75
N LEU A 375 -10.49 2.70 -12.65
CA LEU A 375 -10.66 1.29 -12.30
C LEU A 375 -9.41 0.75 -11.61
N GLY A 376 -8.22 1.05 -12.14
CA GLY A 376 -6.95 0.70 -11.52
C GLY A 376 -6.72 1.29 -10.15
N LEU A 377 -7.12 2.55 -9.97
CA LEU A 377 -7.09 3.18 -8.65
C LEU A 377 -8.09 2.49 -7.71
N ALA A 378 -9.32 2.25 -8.15
CA ALA A 378 -10.35 1.58 -7.36
C ALA A 378 -9.94 0.17 -6.94
N THR A 379 -9.42 -0.64 -7.87
CA THR A 379 -8.91 -1.99 -7.58
C THR A 379 -7.71 -1.92 -6.64
N GLY A 380 -6.78 -0.98 -6.85
CA GLY A 380 -5.62 -0.80 -5.97
C GLY A 380 -6.05 -0.40 -4.55
N MET A 381 -6.99 0.53 -4.41
CA MET A 381 -7.54 0.97 -3.13
C MET A 381 -8.27 -0.16 -2.40
N LEU A 382 -9.12 -0.92 -3.12
CA LEU A 382 -9.83 -2.06 -2.54
C LEU A 382 -8.84 -3.12 -2.08
N THR A 383 -7.84 -3.42 -2.91
CA THR A 383 -6.82 -4.42 -2.59
C THR A 383 -6.06 -4.00 -1.33
N LEU A 384 -5.56 -2.77 -1.27
CA LEU A 384 -4.84 -2.29 -0.10
C LEU A 384 -5.67 -2.29 1.18
N ARG A 385 -6.96 -1.98 1.08
CA ARG A 385 -7.87 -2.06 2.22
C ARG A 385 -7.95 -3.48 2.80
N LEU A 386 -7.80 -4.52 1.97
CA LEU A 386 -7.76 -5.91 2.44
C LEU A 386 -6.42 -6.27 3.12
N PHE A 387 -5.33 -5.58 2.80
CA PHE A 387 -3.98 -5.88 3.29
C PHE A 387 -3.53 -5.07 4.51
N GLY A 388 -4.38 -4.18 5.01
CA GLY A 388 -3.97 -3.18 5.98
C GLY A 388 -4.25 -1.82 5.44
N TRP A 389 -5.15 -1.08 6.10
CA TRP A 389 -5.50 0.25 5.64
C TRP A 389 -4.25 1.10 5.42
N MET A 390 -4.01 1.43 4.15
CA MET A 390 -2.97 2.35 3.69
C MET A 390 -3.63 3.58 3.09
N SER A 391 -2.87 4.67 2.97
CA SER A 391 -3.47 5.91 2.48
C SER A 391 -3.82 5.79 0.99
N TYR A 392 -4.91 6.43 0.56
CA TYR A 392 -5.29 6.43 -0.87
C TYR A 392 -4.17 6.96 -1.77
N ARG A 393 -3.33 7.85 -1.25
CA ARG A 393 -2.16 8.38 -1.96
C ARG A 393 -1.14 7.29 -2.24
N GLU A 394 -0.85 6.43 -1.26
CA GLU A 394 0.05 5.28 -1.45
C GLU A 394 -0.53 4.35 -2.52
N ALA A 395 -1.82 4.00 -2.43
CA ALA A 395 -2.50 3.13 -3.40
C ALA A 395 -2.32 3.52 -4.87
N ILE A 396 -2.36 4.83 -5.13
CA ILE A 396 -2.28 5.39 -6.47
C ILE A 396 -0.85 5.36 -6.99
N PHE A 397 0.12 5.71 -6.14
CA PHE A 397 1.49 6.02 -6.58
C PHE A 397 2.51 4.93 -6.27
N THR A 398 2.15 3.88 -5.51
CA THR A 398 3.06 2.79 -5.17
C THR A 398 2.64 1.47 -5.82
N ASP A 399 3.62 0.68 -6.19
CA ASP A 399 3.46 -0.76 -6.39
C ASP A 399 3.63 -1.40 -5.01
N PHE A 400 2.82 -2.41 -4.71
CA PHE A 400 3.03 -3.24 -3.54
C PHE A 400 2.89 -4.70 -3.95
N SER A 401 3.61 -5.56 -3.24
CA SER A 401 3.52 -7.00 -3.31
C SER A 401 3.40 -7.54 -1.88
N VAL A 402 2.74 -8.69 -1.73
CA VAL A 402 2.70 -9.38 -0.44
C VAL A 402 3.37 -10.72 -0.58
N GLU A 403 4.55 -10.80 0.03
CA GLU A 403 5.46 -11.91 -0.10
C GLU A 403 5.30 -12.92 1.06
N PRO A 404 5.57 -14.21 0.83
CA PRO A 404 5.61 -15.23 1.89
C PRO A 404 6.73 -14.99 2.91
N VAL A 405 7.78 -14.30 2.49
CA VAL A 405 9.07 -14.15 3.16
C VAL A 405 9.66 -12.76 2.83
N PRO A 406 10.57 -12.23 3.66
CA PRO A 406 11.28 -10.99 3.36
C PRO A 406 12.27 -11.15 2.21
N TYR A 407 12.91 -10.05 1.81
CA TYR A 407 13.94 -10.07 0.78
C TYR A 407 15.19 -10.86 1.21
N GLY A 408 15.88 -11.45 0.23
CA GLY A 408 17.16 -12.15 0.45
C GLY A 408 17.02 -13.65 0.60
N TYR A 409 18.08 -14.28 1.12
CA TYR A 409 18.11 -15.72 1.39
C TYR A 409 17.55 -16.00 2.78
N VAL A 410 16.51 -16.81 2.86
CA VAL A 410 15.86 -17.17 4.12
C VAL A 410 15.62 -18.67 4.22
N ASN A 411 15.63 -19.17 5.45
CA ASN A 411 15.21 -20.53 5.76
C ASN A 411 13.69 -20.57 5.86
N PHE A 412 13.04 -21.10 4.82
CA PHE A 412 11.59 -21.19 4.72
C PHE A 412 11.14 -22.64 4.81
N VAL A 413 10.31 -22.93 5.82
CA VAL A 413 9.69 -24.24 6.03
C VAL A 413 8.26 -24.21 5.51
N HIS A 414 8.01 -25.02 4.49
CA HIS A 414 6.69 -25.16 3.89
C HIS A 414 6.04 -26.46 4.36
N ILE A 415 4.93 -26.35 5.08
CA ILE A 415 4.19 -27.48 5.63
C ILE A 415 3.29 -28.08 4.54
N ASP A 416 3.43 -29.38 4.28
CA ASP A 416 2.63 -30.11 3.29
C ASP A 416 1.14 -30.10 3.69
N TRP A 417 0.26 -30.10 2.69
CA TRP A 417 -1.17 -30.28 2.88
C TRP A 417 -1.48 -31.60 3.61
N LYS A 418 -0.74 -32.66 3.31
CA LYS A 418 -0.95 -34.00 3.90
C LYS A 418 -0.77 -34.01 5.41
N ASP A 419 0.10 -33.16 5.93
CA ASP A 419 0.41 -33.09 7.35
C ASP A 419 -0.65 -32.31 8.14
N GLN A 420 -1.61 -31.67 7.46
CA GLN A 420 -2.61 -30.81 8.11
C GLN A 420 -3.77 -31.58 8.76
N GLY A 421 -3.80 -32.91 8.60
CA GLY A 421 -4.86 -33.78 9.10
C GLY A 421 -6.15 -33.72 8.25
N LEU A 422 -6.74 -34.89 7.97
CA LEU A 422 -7.96 -35.02 7.16
C LEU A 422 -9.22 -34.49 7.88
N ASP A 423 -9.23 -34.52 9.22
CA ASP A 423 -10.40 -34.16 10.05
C ASP A 423 -10.43 -32.68 10.46
N ALA A 424 -9.46 -31.90 10.00
CA ALA A 424 -9.33 -30.53 10.45
C ALA A 424 -10.44 -29.67 9.83
N SER A 425 -11.36 -29.23 10.67
CA SER A 425 -12.30 -28.15 10.37
C SER A 425 -11.63 -26.80 10.66
N GLY A 426 -11.92 -25.77 9.85
CA GLY A 426 -11.36 -24.42 9.98
C GLY A 426 -10.29 -24.07 8.95
N LEU A 427 -9.81 -22.82 8.97
CA LEU A 427 -8.89 -22.26 7.99
C LEU A 427 -7.47 -22.85 8.13
N SER A 428 -6.88 -23.30 7.04
CA SER A 428 -5.50 -23.77 6.91
C SER A 428 -4.49 -22.73 7.38
N HIS A 429 -4.80 -21.44 7.18
CA HIS A 429 -4.01 -20.31 7.69
C HIS A 429 -3.69 -20.38 9.20
N SER A 430 -4.65 -20.85 9.99
CA SER A 430 -4.54 -20.95 11.45
C SER A 430 -3.96 -22.30 11.90
N ARG A 431 -3.71 -23.24 10.99
CA ARG A 431 -3.21 -24.57 11.36
C ARG A 431 -1.71 -24.61 11.59
N THR A 432 -0.97 -23.59 11.18
CA THR A 432 0.50 -23.55 11.33
C THR A 432 0.94 -23.74 12.78
N TYR A 433 0.15 -23.30 13.76
CA TYR A 433 0.44 -23.48 15.20
C TYR A 433 -0.25 -24.70 15.85
N LEU A 434 -0.94 -25.54 15.06
CA LEU A 434 -1.54 -26.81 15.49
C LEU A 434 -0.93 -28.02 14.77
N ASN A 435 -0.25 -27.78 13.65
CA ASN A 435 0.35 -28.82 12.84
C ASN A 435 1.57 -29.44 13.56
N PRO A 436 1.61 -30.76 13.80
CA PRO A 436 2.71 -31.39 14.53
C PRO A 436 4.08 -31.11 13.90
N HIS A 437 4.21 -31.19 12.57
CA HIS A 437 5.48 -30.94 11.90
C HIS A 437 5.96 -29.49 12.05
N ALA A 438 5.04 -28.51 12.00
CA ALA A 438 5.36 -27.12 12.25
C ALA A 438 5.81 -26.88 13.71
N LEU A 439 5.18 -27.58 14.67
CA LEU A 439 5.56 -27.52 16.08
C LEU A 439 6.95 -28.13 16.32
N GLU A 440 7.27 -29.24 15.66
CA GLU A 440 8.62 -29.84 15.68
C GLU A 440 9.66 -28.89 15.10
N CYS A 441 9.41 -28.30 13.92
CA CYS A 441 10.33 -27.34 13.31
C CYS A 441 10.59 -26.11 14.21
N LEU A 442 9.55 -25.64 14.91
CA LEU A 442 9.67 -24.53 15.85
C LEU A 442 10.46 -24.93 17.09
N ALA A 443 10.23 -26.12 17.64
CA ALA A 443 11.00 -26.67 18.75
C ALA A 443 12.48 -26.85 18.39
N ASP A 444 12.78 -27.46 17.25
CA ASP A 444 14.16 -27.65 16.79
C ASP A 444 14.87 -26.31 16.62
N TRP A 445 14.18 -25.30 16.08
CA TRP A 445 14.71 -23.95 15.97
C TRP A 445 15.01 -23.33 17.35
N VAL A 446 14.11 -23.49 18.33
CA VAL A 446 14.34 -23.04 19.72
C VAL A 446 15.54 -23.78 20.34
N SER A 447 15.58 -25.11 20.26
CA SER A 447 16.67 -25.93 20.81
C SER A 447 18.02 -25.54 20.22
N ASN A 448 18.10 -25.35 18.90
CA ASN A 448 19.31 -24.89 18.23
C ASN A 448 19.76 -23.51 18.73
N LYS A 449 18.84 -22.58 18.95
CA LYS A 449 19.15 -21.23 19.45
C LYS A 449 19.61 -21.23 20.90
N LEU A 450 18.98 -22.03 21.74
CA LEU A 450 19.37 -22.17 23.14
C LEU A 450 20.72 -22.89 23.29
N GLY A 451 20.97 -23.91 22.48
CA GLY A 451 22.24 -24.65 22.48
C GLY A 451 23.43 -23.89 21.89
N ALA A 452 23.20 -22.92 21.00
CA ALA A 452 24.28 -22.08 20.48
C ALA A 452 24.85 -21.14 21.56
N GLY A 453 23.99 -20.50 22.36
CA GLY A 453 24.41 -19.58 23.41
C GLY A 453 25.25 -20.23 24.52
N SER A 454 25.06 -21.53 24.78
CA SER A 454 25.88 -22.24 25.77
C SER A 454 27.32 -22.46 25.28
N ARG A 455 27.54 -22.70 23.99
CA ARG A 455 28.89 -22.96 23.45
C ARG A 455 29.77 -21.71 23.41
N ASP A 456 29.17 -20.55 23.11
CA ASP A 456 29.91 -19.29 23.04
C ASP A 456 30.42 -18.87 24.43
N SER A 457 29.63 -19.12 25.48
CA SER A 457 30.03 -18.80 26.86
C SER A 457 31.16 -19.71 27.39
N GLU A 458 31.19 -20.99 27.04
CA GLU A 458 32.30 -21.89 27.40
C GLU A 458 33.61 -21.51 26.70
N THR A 459 33.53 -21.11 25.42
CA THR A 459 34.72 -20.75 24.64
C THR A 459 35.37 -19.47 25.18
N GLN A 460 34.58 -18.44 25.53
CA GLN A 460 35.11 -17.19 26.10
C GLN A 460 35.76 -17.35 27.48
N VAL A 461 35.27 -18.27 28.31
CA VAL A 461 35.87 -18.52 29.64
C VAL A 461 37.25 -19.21 29.50
N SER A 462 37.43 -20.04 28.48
CA SER A 462 38.70 -20.75 28.24
C SER A 462 39.83 -19.83 27.74
N GLU A 463 39.52 -18.81 26.94
CA GLU A 463 40.53 -17.87 26.42
C GLU A 463 41.01 -16.85 27.46
N HIS A 464 40.26 -16.61 28.53
CA HIS A 464 40.69 -15.72 29.61
C HIS A 464 41.49 -16.40 30.72
N GLN A 465 41.65 -17.73 30.66
CA GLN A 465 42.43 -18.53 31.62
C GLN A 465 43.77 -19.01 31.06
N LEU A 466 44.11 -18.64 29.83
CA LEU A 466 45.43 -18.80 29.20
C LEU A 466 46.10 -17.42 29.08
#